data_AF-A0A6N4DF50-F1
#
_entry.id   AF-A0A6N4DF50-F1
#
_cell.length_a   1.000
_cell.length_b   1.000
_cell.length_c   1.000
_cell.angle_alpha   90.00
_cell.angle_beta   90.00
_cell.angle_gamma   90.00
#
_symmetry.space_group_name_H-M   'P 1'
#
loop_
_entity.id
_entity.type
_entity.pdbx_description
1 polymer ?
#
loop_
_entity_poly.entity_id
_entity_poly.type
_entity_poly.pdbx_seq_one_letter_code
_entity_poly.pdbx_strand_id
1 'polypeptide(L)'
;MRSRQAANATAGYLFMFLHGQKFDLNNRNVQNHRARLRKLGIDIANTSDMTKFSPARLVECNEIHHKEVSAPDWYRKPQSHQLRLVA
;
A
#
# COMPACT_ATOMS: atom_id res chain seq x y z
N MET A 1 -6.65 -19.22 -9.19
CA MET A 1 -6.30 -20.37 -8.32
C MET A 1 -7.52 -21.26 -8.26
N ARG A 2 -7.40 -22.59 -8.44
CA ARG A 2 -8.56 -23.49 -8.57
C ARG A 2 -8.90 -24.30 -7.30
N SER A 3 -8.08 -24.25 -6.24
CA SER A 3 -8.37 -24.94 -4.96
C SER A 3 -7.67 -24.26 -3.76
N ARG A 4 -8.21 -24.48 -2.55
CA ARG A 4 -7.63 -23.96 -1.28
C ARG A 4 -6.21 -24.48 -1.05
N GLN A 5 -5.97 -25.74 -1.39
CA GLN A 5 -4.68 -26.40 -1.29
C GLN A 5 -3.63 -25.70 -2.16
N ALA A 6 -3.99 -25.32 -3.40
CA ALA A 6 -3.07 -24.62 -4.30
C ALA A 6 -2.75 -23.19 -3.82
N ALA A 7 -3.72 -22.52 -3.16
CA ALA A 7 -3.50 -21.24 -2.52
C ALA A 7 -2.53 -21.37 -1.33
N ASN A 8 -2.80 -22.32 -0.43
CA ASN A 8 -1.96 -22.60 0.74
C ASN A 8 -0.52 -22.97 0.31
N ALA A 9 -0.36 -23.78 -0.73
CA ALA A 9 0.96 -24.10 -1.27
C ALA A 9 1.70 -22.84 -1.74
N THR A 10 1.02 -21.95 -2.48
CA THR A 10 1.63 -20.70 -2.95
C THR A 10 2.00 -19.77 -1.78
N ALA A 11 1.17 -19.72 -0.74
CA ALA A 11 1.49 -19.00 0.50
C ALA A 11 2.69 -19.61 1.24
N GLY A 12 2.83 -20.94 1.26
CA GLY A 12 4.00 -21.63 1.81
C GLY A 12 5.29 -21.25 1.08
N TYR A 13 5.28 -21.25 -0.26
CA TYR A 13 6.43 -20.79 -1.06
C TYR A 13 6.78 -19.33 -0.75
N LEU A 14 5.79 -18.45 -0.55
CA LEU A 14 6.02 -17.08 -0.15
C LEU A 14 6.68 -17.00 1.24
N PHE A 15 6.18 -17.77 2.22
CA PHE A 15 6.73 -17.77 3.56
C PHE A 15 8.20 -18.22 3.57
N MET A 16 8.49 -19.32 2.88
CA MET A 16 9.86 -19.82 2.67
C MET A 16 10.75 -18.75 1.99
N PHE A 17 10.22 -18.07 0.96
CA PHE A 17 10.92 -16.97 0.31
C PHE A 17 11.24 -15.83 1.27
N LEU A 18 10.27 -15.38 2.06
CA LEU A 18 10.46 -14.33 3.04
C LEU A 18 11.57 -14.70 4.01
N HIS A 19 11.60 -15.93 4.52
CA HIS A 19 12.66 -16.48 5.38
C HIS A 19 14.03 -16.65 4.69
N GLY A 20 14.20 -16.24 3.43
CA GLY A 20 15.48 -16.26 2.73
C GLY A 20 15.81 -17.58 2.02
N GLN A 21 14.83 -18.47 1.86
CA GLN A 21 15.04 -19.70 1.12
C GLN A 21 15.28 -19.43 -0.38
N LYS A 22 16.31 -20.06 -0.94
CA LYS A 22 16.59 -20.05 -2.37
C LYS A 22 15.83 -21.17 -3.06
N PHE A 23 15.22 -20.87 -4.19
CA PHE A 23 14.50 -21.85 -5.01
C PHE A 23 15.24 -22.11 -6.32
N ASP A 24 15.16 -23.36 -6.78
CA ASP A 24 15.59 -23.70 -8.14
C ASP A 24 14.55 -23.20 -9.15
N LEU A 25 14.93 -22.21 -9.96
CA LEU A 25 14.07 -21.59 -10.97
C LEU A 25 13.81 -22.49 -12.18
N ASN A 26 14.55 -23.59 -12.34
CA ASN A 26 14.30 -24.57 -13.39
C ASN A 26 13.11 -25.49 -13.06
N ASN A 27 12.72 -25.57 -11.80
CA ASN A 27 11.60 -26.40 -11.39
C ASN A 27 10.26 -25.79 -11.85
N ARG A 28 9.49 -26.57 -12.62
CA ARG A 28 8.18 -26.16 -13.15
C ARG A 28 7.20 -25.74 -12.05
N ASN A 29 7.24 -26.37 -10.87
CA ASN A 29 6.38 -25.99 -9.74
C ASN A 29 6.76 -24.60 -9.21
N VAL A 30 8.05 -24.32 -9.06
CA VAL A 30 8.56 -23.00 -8.64
C VAL A 30 8.14 -21.94 -9.65
N GLN A 31 8.28 -22.20 -10.94
CA GLN A 31 7.83 -21.29 -12.00
C GLN A 31 6.33 -20.99 -11.93
N ASN A 32 5.50 -22.01 -11.68
CA ASN A 32 4.06 -21.87 -11.54
C ASN A 32 3.68 -21.00 -10.32
N HIS A 33 4.33 -21.20 -9.18
CA HIS A 33 4.10 -20.38 -7.98
C HIS A 33 4.65 -18.96 -8.14
N ARG A 34 5.83 -18.80 -8.75
CA ARG A 34 6.41 -17.50 -9.11
C ARG A 34 5.46 -16.69 -10.00
N ALA A 35 4.88 -17.30 -11.03
CA ALA A 35 3.93 -16.62 -11.91
C ALA A 35 2.68 -16.12 -11.16
N ARG A 36 2.26 -16.83 -10.10
CA ARG A 36 1.16 -16.39 -9.22
C ARG A 36 1.59 -15.24 -8.30
N LEU A 37 2.76 -15.34 -7.69
CA LEU A 37 3.31 -14.32 -6.80
C LEU A 37 3.61 -13.01 -7.54
N ARG A 38 4.03 -13.08 -8.81
CA ARG A 38 4.23 -11.90 -9.66
C ARG A 38 2.96 -11.10 -9.90
N LYS A 39 1.78 -11.74 -9.89
CA LYS A 39 0.49 -11.02 -9.94
C LYS A 39 0.24 -10.16 -8.69
N LEU A 40 0.93 -10.47 -7.60
CA LEU A 40 0.91 -9.72 -6.33
C LEU A 40 2.12 -8.78 -6.20
N GLY A 41 2.95 -8.65 -7.23
CA GLY A 41 4.16 -7.82 -7.20
C GLY A 41 5.36 -8.46 -6.50
N ILE A 42 5.33 -9.76 -6.21
CA ILE A 42 6.43 -10.47 -5.53
C ILE A 42 7.14 -11.39 -6.52
N ASP A 43 8.46 -11.23 -6.66
CA ASP A 43 9.29 -12.11 -7.50
C ASP A 43 10.31 -12.88 -6.66
N ILE A 44 10.07 -14.19 -6.50
CA ILE A 44 10.91 -15.09 -5.71
C ILE A 44 12.27 -15.45 -6.34
N ALA A 45 12.56 -14.96 -7.56
CA ALA A 45 13.89 -15.09 -8.16
C ALA A 45 14.88 -14.02 -7.68
N ASN A 46 14.37 -12.92 -7.13
CA ASN A 46 15.21 -11.87 -6.56
C ASN A 46 15.57 -12.24 -5.12
N THR A 47 16.52 -11.53 -4.52
CA THR A 47 16.77 -11.65 -3.09
C THR A 47 15.55 -11.18 -2.29
N SER A 48 15.20 -11.93 -1.24
CA SER A 48 14.15 -11.53 -0.31
C SER A 48 14.65 -10.36 0.53
N ASP A 49 14.31 -9.15 0.13
CA ASP A 49 14.64 -7.96 0.89
C ASP A 49 13.64 -7.78 2.04
N MET A 50 13.96 -8.39 3.19
CA MET A 50 13.16 -8.27 4.41
C MET A 50 13.08 -6.83 4.93
N THR A 51 13.99 -5.94 4.54
CA THR A 51 13.97 -4.54 5.02
C THR A 51 12.77 -3.76 4.48
N LYS A 52 12.24 -4.15 3.32
CA LYS A 52 11.03 -3.57 2.70
C LYS A 52 9.74 -3.92 3.43
N PHE A 53 9.76 -4.94 4.28
CA PHE A 53 8.62 -5.36 5.10
C PHE A 53 8.69 -4.80 6.53
N SER A 54 9.58 -3.82 6.78
CA SER A 54 9.61 -3.10 8.05
C SER A 54 8.23 -2.52 8.36
N PRO A 55 7.68 -2.75 9.58
CA PRO A 55 6.37 -2.24 9.96
C PRO A 55 6.30 -0.70 9.99
N ALA A 56 7.44 -0.01 9.96
CA ALA A 56 7.52 1.43 9.81
C ALA A 56 7.49 1.81 8.33
N ARG A 57 6.30 2.10 7.81
CA ARG A 57 6.16 2.86 6.57
C ARG A 57 6.54 4.30 6.87
N LEU A 58 7.67 4.78 6.31
CA LEU A 58 7.96 6.21 6.29
C LEU A 58 6.95 6.88 5.35
N VAL A 59 5.88 7.42 5.92
CA VAL A 59 4.94 8.28 5.21
C VAL A 59 5.43 9.71 5.40
N GLU A 60 5.66 10.41 4.31
CA GLU A 60 5.91 11.84 4.34
C GLU A 60 4.61 12.53 4.81
N CYS A 61 4.58 12.93 6.08
CA CYS A 61 3.48 13.70 6.65
C CYS A 61 3.76 15.19 6.36
N ASN A 62 3.14 15.74 5.31
CA ASN A 62 3.13 17.19 5.13
C ASN A 62 2.28 17.82 6.23
N GLU A 63 2.93 18.57 7.12
CA GLU A 63 2.28 19.29 8.20
C GLU A 63 1.38 20.40 7.65
N ILE A 64 0.06 20.27 7.85
CA ILE A 64 -0.91 21.28 7.45
C ILE A 64 -0.82 22.44 8.44
N HIS A 65 -0.18 23.52 8.02
CA HIS A 65 -0.07 24.73 8.82
C HIS A 65 -1.37 25.54 8.71
N HIS A 66 -2.12 25.67 9.81
CA HIS A 66 -3.25 26.59 9.88
C HIS A 66 -2.71 28.01 10.05
N LYS A 67 -3.02 28.89 9.08
CA LYS A 67 -2.72 30.32 9.17
C LYS A 67 -4.03 31.09 9.24
N GLU A 68 -4.15 31.97 10.24
CA GLU A 68 -5.22 32.96 10.25
C GLU A 68 -4.99 33.94 9.09
N VAL A 69 -5.91 33.97 8.14
CA VAL A 69 -5.85 34.86 6.97
C VAL A 69 -6.89 35.96 7.17
N SER A 70 -6.47 37.21 7.09
CA SER A 70 -7.38 38.34 7.08
C SER A 70 -8.19 38.37 5.79
N ALA A 71 -9.45 38.80 5.88
CA ALA A 71 -10.29 38.99 4.70
C ALA A 71 -9.56 39.89 3.68
N PRO A 72 -9.46 39.48 2.40
CA PRO A 72 -8.91 40.32 1.35
C PRO A 72 -9.72 41.59 1.14
N ASP A 73 -9.12 42.64 0.58
CA ASP A 73 -9.77 43.94 0.38
C ASP A 73 -11.02 43.89 -0.53
N TRP A 74 -11.07 42.91 -1.44
CA TRP A 74 -12.23 42.66 -2.29
C TRP A 74 -13.36 41.90 -1.60
N TYR A 75 -13.09 41.27 -0.44
CA TYR A 75 -14.08 40.51 0.30
C TYR A 75 -14.96 41.45 1.13
N ARG A 76 -16.21 41.61 0.70
CA ARG A 76 -17.22 42.36 1.44
C ARG A 76 -18.09 41.40 2.25
N LYS A 77 -17.93 41.39 3.57
CA LYS A 77 -18.86 40.64 4.45
C LYS A 77 -20.28 41.16 4.21
N PRO A 78 -21.28 40.30 3.94
CA PRO A 78 -22.64 40.75 3.72
C PRO A 78 -23.20 41.40 4.99
N GLN A 79 -23.56 42.69 4.91
CA GLN A 79 -24.32 43.41 5.94
C GLN A 79 -25.80 43.00 5.85
N SER A 80 -26.11 41.75 6.15
CA SER A 80 -27.49 41.32 6.36
C SER A 80 -27.75 41.30 7.86
N HIS A 81 -28.49 42.29 8.36
CA HIS A 81 -29.11 42.17 9.67
C HIS A 81 -30.07 40.98 9.62
N GLN A 82 -29.74 39.92 10.37
CA GLN A 82 -30.53 38.70 10.56
C GLN A 82 -30.63 37.76 9.35
N LEU A 83 -29.54 37.04 9.03
CA LEU A 83 -29.65 35.77 8.31
C LEU A 83 -30.26 34.74 9.27
N ARG A 84 -31.49 34.30 9.03
CA ARG A 84 -32.09 33.16 9.74
C ARG A 84 -31.81 31.88 8.94
N LEU A 85 -31.49 30.81 9.65
CA LEU A 85 -31.47 29.46 9.08
C LEU A 85 -32.87 29.17 8.54
N VAL A 86 -32.98 28.91 7.24
CA VAL A 86 -34.19 28.35 6.65
C VAL A 86 -34.06 26.84 6.81
N ALA A 87 -34.96 26.28 7.62
CA ALA A 87 -35.14 24.84 7.81
C ALA A 87 -35.89 24.22 6.63
#